data_AF-A0A7S4KAN0-F1
#
_entry.id   AF-A0A7S4KAN0-F1
#
_cell.length_a   1.000
_cell.length_b   1.000
_cell.length_c   1.000
_cell.angle_alpha   90.00
_cell.angle_beta   90.00
_cell.angle_gamma   90.00
#
_symmetry.space_group_name_H-M   'P 1'
#
loop_
_entity.id
_entity.type
_entity.pdbx_description
1 polymer ?
#
loop_
_entity_poly.entity_id
_entity_poly.type
_entity_poly.pdbx_seq_one_letter_code
_entity_poly.pdbx_strand_id
1 'polypeptide(L)'
;GMHGGGGGGGGGGPLPSHQVPSDAYPGVDLVTEDAGMPVNDSGGIQAFVAETVVDATGVAVVLSEEDEEDMEKKRYMKRGLIAAAAIALLVVVISVPVAITQVNKNQIEIQVVKPADPTPRPTPLPTASPTFSPTVALFPRIVQTLSPISGQFLLQVGTPANRALDWIANRDGLQRDPSDPRFVQRFVAAVFYYATNGDGWRDCREGKAVCRDPKSDSYLSATDECLWFGNDCKEGMIFKIYQGER
;
A
#
# COMPACT_ATOMS: atom_id res chain seq x y z
N GLY A 1 -23.91 46.95 -45.73
CA GLY A 1 -24.58 47.56 -44.57
C GLY A 1 -23.91 47.02 -43.33
N MET A 2 -23.22 47.89 -42.59
CA MET A 2 -22.58 47.62 -41.32
C MET A 2 -23.60 47.74 -40.18
N HIS A 3 -23.57 46.81 -39.22
CA HIS A 3 -24.05 46.95 -37.84
C HIS A 3 -23.06 46.10 -37.02
N GLY A 4 -22.25 46.60 -36.08
CA GLY A 4 -22.59 47.41 -34.89
C GLY A 4 -23.33 46.48 -33.90
N GLY A 5 -22.85 46.06 -32.74
CA GLY A 5 -21.97 46.69 -31.74
C GLY A 5 -22.70 46.57 -30.38
N GLY A 6 -21.99 46.20 -29.31
CA GLY A 6 -22.48 46.17 -27.91
C GLY A 6 -22.40 44.75 -27.31
N GLY A 7 -21.83 44.48 -26.13
CA GLY A 7 -21.40 45.35 -25.02
C GLY A 7 -22.15 44.96 -23.74
N GLY A 8 -21.42 44.49 -22.71
CA GLY A 8 -21.75 44.76 -21.30
C GLY A 8 -22.20 43.60 -20.38
N GLY A 9 -21.54 43.55 -19.22
CA GLY A 9 -22.07 43.09 -17.92
C GLY A 9 -21.88 41.60 -17.63
N GLY A 10 -21.19 41.14 -16.59
CA GLY A 10 -21.02 41.72 -15.25
C GLY A 10 -21.92 40.96 -14.27
N GLY A 11 -21.37 39.96 -13.57
CA GLY A 11 -22.14 39.12 -12.63
C GLY A 11 -21.25 38.24 -11.75
N GLY A 12 -20.32 38.85 -11.02
CA GLY A 12 -19.60 38.19 -9.93
C GLY A 12 -20.50 38.14 -8.68
N GLY A 13 -21.12 36.99 -8.43
CA GLY A 13 -21.82 36.71 -7.18
C GLY A 13 -20.84 36.43 -6.04
N PRO A 14 -21.10 36.89 -4.81
CA PRO A 14 -20.25 36.59 -3.65
C PRO A 14 -20.38 35.13 -3.22
N LEU A 15 -19.23 34.52 -2.92
CA LEU A 15 -19.12 33.19 -2.31
C LEU A 15 -19.69 33.21 -0.87
N PRO A 16 -20.42 32.15 -0.45
CA PRO A 16 -20.91 32.05 0.92
C PRO A 16 -19.75 31.82 1.90
N SER A 17 -19.69 32.68 2.92
CA SER A 17 -18.79 32.56 4.07
C SER A 17 -19.18 31.33 4.88
N HIS A 18 -18.33 30.30 4.85
CA HIS A 18 -18.46 29.13 5.72
C HIS A 18 -17.95 29.50 7.11
N GLN A 19 -18.87 29.75 8.04
CA GLN A 19 -18.56 29.86 9.46
C GLN A 19 -18.17 28.46 9.97
N VAL A 20 -16.94 28.35 10.48
CA VAL A 20 -16.44 27.17 11.19
C VAL A 20 -16.84 27.32 12.66
N PRO A 21 -17.61 26.38 13.25
CA PRO A 21 -17.91 26.40 14.68
C PRO A 21 -16.64 26.15 15.48
N SER A 22 -16.27 27.13 16.29
CA SER A 22 -15.18 27.07 17.27
C SER A 22 -15.73 26.59 18.60
N ASP A 23 -15.94 25.29 18.74
CA ASP A 23 -16.33 24.68 20.02
C ASP A 23 -15.29 23.64 20.48
N ALA A 24 -14.77 23.93 21.68
CA ALA A 24 -14.36 22.99 22.72
C ALA A 24 -13.23 21.99 22.39
N TYR A 25 -11.99 22.40 22.67
CA TYR A 25 -10.98 21.45 23.15
C TYR A 25 -11.26 21.14 24.63
N PRO A 26 -11.42 19.86 25.03
CA PRO A 26 -11.56 19.48 26.44
C PRO A 26 -10.24 19.73 27.19
N GLY A 27 -10.40 20.22 28.42
CA GLY A 27 -9.34 20.63 29.32
C GLY A 27 -8.35 19.51 29.66
N VAL A 28 -7.10 19.93 29.81
CA VAL A 28 -6.00 19.11 30.29
C VAL A 28 -6.09 19.10 31.81
N ASP A 29 -6.50 17.97 32.40
CA ASP A 29 -6.50 17.81 33.85
C ASP A 29 -5.06 17.77 34.38
N LEU A 30 -4.75 18.74 35.25
CA LEU A 30 -3.54 18.77 36.07
C LEU A 30 -3.57 17.58 37.04
N VAL A 31 -2.68 16.63 36.83
CA VAL A 31 -2.38 15.57 37.80
C VAL A 31 -1.52 16.18 38.89
N THR A 32 -2.11 16.42 40.07
CA THR A 32 -1.38 16.72 41.30
C THR A 32 -0.75 15.44 41.82
N GLU A 33 0.58 15.37 41.79
CA GLU A 33 1.38 14.36 42.49
C GLU A 33 1.27 14.57 44.00
N ASP A 34 0.73 13.57 44.72
CA ASP A 34 0.85 13.45 46.17
C ASP A 34 1.95 12.42 46.46
N ALA A 35 3.19 12.91 46.60
CA ALA A 35 4.35 12.11 46.97
C ALA A 35 4.38 11.91 48.49
N GLY A 36 3.71 10.87 48.96
CA GLY A 36 3.87 10.37 50.32
C GLY A 36 5.25 9.73 50.51
N MET A 37 6.17 10.42 51.16
CA MET A 37 7.43 9.83 51.63
C MET A 37 7.17 8.97 52.88
N PRO A 38 7.53 7.67 52.88
CA PRO A 38 7.47 6.86 54.09
C PRO A 38 8.59 7.26 55.06
N VAL A 39 8.20 7.84 56.19
CA VAL A 39 9.09 8.04 57.35
C VAL A 39 9.21 6.71 58.08
N ASN A 40 10.43 6.17 58.20
CA ASN A 40 10.70 5.00 59.04
C ASN A 40 11.04 5.44 60.48
N ASP A 41 10.34 4.86 61.46
CA ASP A 41 10.51 5.13 62.90
C ASP A 41 11.76 4.47 63.51
N SER A 42 12.91 4.59 62.86
CA SER A 42 14.17 4.05 63.38
C SER A 42 15.28 5.05 63.14
N GLY A 43 15.43 5.96 64.10
CA GLY A 43 16.48 6.98 64.17
C GLY A 43 17.88 6.38 64.27
N GLY A 44 18.38 5.84 63.15
CA GLY A 44 19.73 5.37 62.96
C GLY A 44 20.29 5.96 61.67
N ILE A 45 21.15 6.97 61.80
CA ILE A 45 21.93 7.49 60.68
C ILE A 45 22.93 6.40 60.28
N GLN A 46 22.61 5.60 59.25
CA GLN A 46 23.62 4.76 58.61
C GLN A 46 24.33 5.61 57.56
N ALA A 47 25.54 6.05 57.89
CA ALA A 47 26.46 6.68 56.95
C ALA A 47 26.96 5.60 55.98
N PHE A 48 26.41 5.58 54.77
CA PHE A 48 27.00 4.86 53.65
C PHE A 48 28.22 5.67 53.17
N VAL A 49 29.42 5.18 53.46
CA VAL A 49 30.64 5.66 52.84
C VAL A 49 30.69 5.07 51.44
N ALA A 50 30.21 5.83 50.45
CA ALA A 50 30.45 5.49 49.05
C ALA A 50 31.94 5.71 48.75
N GLU A 51 32.61 4.68 48.26
CA GLU A 51 33.98 4.74 47.77
C GLU A 51 33.97 5.57 46.47
N THR A 52 34.25 6.88 46.59
CA THR A 52 34.28 7.79 45.45
C THR A 52 35.59 7.62 44.69
N VAL A 53 35.51 7.10 43.47
CA VAL A 53 36.62 7.18 42.52
C VAL A 53 36.65 8.61 41.99
N VAL A 54 37.57 9.42 42.52
CA VAL A 54 37.70 10.85 42.23
C VAL A 54 38.37 11.04 40.87
N ASP A 55 37.63 11.60 39.90
CA ASP A 55 38.21 12.10 38.65
C ASP A 55 38.73 13.55 38.83
N ALA A 56 39.74 13.93 38.06
CA ALA A 56 40.64 15.07 38.32
C ALA A 56 40.00 16.49 38.25
N THR A 57 38.68 16.61 38.17
CA THR A 57 37.93 17.87 38.12
C THR A 57 37.12 18.16 39.38
N GLY A 58 37.15 17.30 40.41
CA GLY A 58 36.63 17.63 41.74
C GLY A 58 35.12 17.88 41.82
N VAL A 59 34.37 17.46 40.79
CA VAL A 59 32.91 17.51 40.76
C VAL A 59 32.42 16.06 40.74
N ALA A 60 31.92 15.58 41.87
CA ALA A 60 31.25 14.30 41.93
C ALA A 60 29.91 14.42 41.17
N VAL A 61 29.88 13.91 39.94
CA VAL A 61 28.63 13.75 39.21
C VAL A 61 27.93 12.53 39.80
N VAL A 62 26.94 12.79 40.65
CA VAL A 62 26.02 11.76 41.12
C VAL A 62 25.14 11.40 39.92
N LEU A 63 25.39 10.25 39.30
CA LEU A 63 24.49 9.67 38.32
C LEU A 63 23.18 9.36 39.06
N SER A 64 22.05 9.83 38.54
CA SER A 64 20.74 9.49 39.09
C SER A 64 20.45 8.00 38.85
N GLU A 65 19.71 7.37 39.76
CA GLU A 65 19.30 5.96 39.65
C GLU A 65 18.58 5.67 38.31
N GLU A 66 17.91 6.68 37.74
CA GLU A 66 17.23 6.60 36.44
C GLU A 66 18.17 6.35 35.25
N ASP A 67 19.38 6.93 35.27
CA ASP A 67 20.34 6.78 34.17
C ASP A 67 21.01 5.38 34.17
N GLU A 68 21.04 4.69 35.31
CA GLU A 68 21.58 3.33 35.42
C GLU A 68 20.68 2.30 34.74
N GLU A 69 19.35 2.39 34.92
CA GLU A 69 18.38 1.47 34.31
C GLU A 69 18.39 1.51 32.77
N ASP A 70 18.55 2.70 32.21
CA ASP A 70 18.56 2.92 30.77
C ASP A 70 19.82 2.36 30.09
N MET A 71 20.95 2.37 30.81
CA MET A 71 22.17 1.72 30.34
C MET A 71 22.05 0.19 30.34
N GLU A 72 21.33 -0.40 31.28
CA GLU A 72 21.08 -1.85 31.32
C GLU A 72 20.15 -2.30 30.17
N LYS A 73 19.05 -1.59 29.93
CA LYS A 73 18.12 -1.88 28.82
C LYS A 73 18.85 -1.88 27.47
N LYS A 74 19.74 -0.91 27.24
CA LYS A 74 20.57 -0.83 26.01
C LYS A 74 21.50 -2.03 25.86
N ARG A 75 22.06 -2.56 26.96
CA ARG A 75 22.90 -3.78 26.92
C ARG A 75 22.07 -5.02 26.61
N TYR A 76 20.88 -5.16 27.19
CA TYR A 76 19.96 -6.26 26.89
C TYR A 76 19.49 -6.23 25.43
N MET A 77 19.10 -5.07 24.90
CA MET A 77 18.73 -4.92 23.48
C MET A 77 19.88 -5.30 22.54
N LYS A 78 21.11 -4.87 22.82
CA LYS A 78 22.27 -5.23 22.00
C LYS A 78 22.54 -6.74 21.99
N ARG A 79 22.47 -7.39 23.16
CA ARG A 79 22.64 -8.85 23.27
C ARG A 79 21.50 -9.59 22.56
N GLY A 80 20.26 -9.13 22.70
CA GLY A 80 19.10 -9.68 22.01
C GLY A 80 19.23 -9.59 20.49
N LEU A 81 19.70 -8.45 19.97
CA LEU A 81 19.89 -8.24 18.53
C LEU A 81 21.01 -9.13 17.96
N ILE A 82 22.11 -9.30 18.70
CA ILE A 82 23.20 -10.23 18.31
C ILE A 82 22.71 -11.68 18.31
N ALA A 83 21.93 -12.09 19.33
CA ALA A 83 21.37 -13.44 19.38
C ALA A 83 20.37 -13.71 18.24
N ALA A 84 19.49 -12.75 17.92
CA ALA A 84 18.55 -12.86 16.81
C ALA A 84 19.27 -12.97 15.46
N ALA A 85 20.33 -12.18 15.24
CA ALA A 85 21.15 -12.27 14.03
C ALA A 85 21.85 -13.63 13.89
N ALA A 86 22.36 -14.19 14.99
CA ALA A 86 22.98 -15.52 15.00
C ALA A 86 21.97 -16.64 14.65
N ILE A 87 20.75 -16.56 15.20
CA ILE A 87 19.68 -17.52 14.88
C ILE A 87 19.28 -17.43 13.40
N ALA A 88 19.11 -16.21 12.86
CA ALA A 88 18.79 -16.01 11.46
C ALA A 88 19.87 -16.61 10.52
N LEU A 89 21.15 -16.43 10.86
CA LEU A 89 22.26 -17.04 10.12
C LEU A 89 22.21 -18.57 10.13
N LEU A 90 21.93 -19.19 11.28
CA LEU A 90 21.78 -20.64 11.38
C LEU A 90 20.63 -21.17 10.51
N VAL A 91 19.50 -20.47 10.46
CA VAL A 91 18.35 -20.84 9.60
C VAL A 91 18.70 -20.76 8.12
N VAL A 92 19.44 -19.74 7.69
CA VAL A 92 19.90 -19.61 6.30
C VAL A 92 20.86 -20.74 5.93
N VAL A 93 21.81 -21.08 6.81
CA VAL A 93 22.79 -22.15 6.57
C VAL A 93 22.11 -23.52 6.45
N ILE A 94 21.03 -23.78 7.19
CA ILE A 94 20.29 -25.05 7.13
C ILE A 94 19.31 -25.10 5.95
N SER A 95 18.67 -23.98 5.58
CA SER A 95 17.63 -23.98 4.54
C SER A 95 18.20 -24.09 3.11
N VAL A 96 19.35 -23.49 2.82
CA VAL A 96 19.94 -23.50 1.46
C VAL A 96 20.32 -24.90 0.95
N PRO A 97 20.98 -25.78 1.73
CA PRO A 97 21.30 -27.15 1.28
C PRO A 97 20.05 -27.99 0.99
N VAL A 98 18.99 -27.85 1.80
CA VAL A 98 17.74 -28.62 1.62
C VAL A 98 17.07 -28.28 0.30
N ALA A 99 17.00 -26.99 -0.07
CA ALA A 99 16.39 -26.55 -1.33
C ALA A 99 17.12 -27.12 -2.56
N ILE A 100 18.46 -27.19 -2.52
CA ILE A 100 19.26 -27.72 -3.64
C ILE A 100 19.02 -29.22 -3.83
N THR A 101 18.82 -29.99 -2.75
CA THR A 101 18.59 -31.44 -2.85
C THR A 101 17.23 -31.83 -3.43
N GLN A 102 16.22 -30.96 -3.33
CA GLN A 102 14.87 -31.28 -3.84
C GLN A 102 14.70 -30.99 -5.33
N VAL A 103 15.48 -30.08 -5.92
CA VAL A 103 15.38 -29.76 -7.35
C VAL A 103 15.92 -30.91 -8.23
N ASN A 104 16.82 -31.74 -7.73
CA ASN A 104 17.47 -32.81 -8.50
C ASN A 104 16.66 -34.14 -8.58
N LYS A 105 15.44 -34.20 -8.06
CA LYS A 105 14.60 -35.42 -8.09
C LYS A 105 13.33 -35.33 -8.92
N ASN A 106 13.01 -34.17 -9.50
CA ASN A 106 11.89 -34.05 -10.43
C ASN A 106 12.36 -34.27 -11.87
N GLN A 107 12.66 -35.54 -12.19
CA GLN A 107 12.79 -35.99 -13.57
C GLN A 107 11.42 -35.86 -14.23
N ILE A 108 11.31 -34.94 -15.18
CA ILE A 108 10.10 -34.71 -15.99
C ILE A 108 9.86 -35.95 -16.84
N GLU A 109 8.86 -36.75 -16.48
CA GLU A 109 8.36 -37.82 -17.32
C GLU A 109 7.55 -37.17 -18.47
N ILE A 110 8.21 -36.95 -19.61
CA ILE A 110 7.54 -36.44 -20.81
C ILE A 110 6.62 -37.55 -21.31
N GLN A 111 5.32 -37.42 -21.04
CA GLN A 111 4.32 -38.27 -21.68
C GLN A 111 4.28 -37.96 -23.17
N VAL A 112 4.90 -38.83 -23.95
CA VAL A 112 4.80 -38.85 -25.41
C VAL A 112 3.35 -39.20 -25.75
N VAL A 113 2.56 -38.18 -26.04
CA VAL A 113 1.19 -38.33 -26.54
C VAL A 113 1.27 -39.07 -27.88
N LYS A 114 0.73 -40.29 -27.88
CA LYS A 114 0.55 -41.12 -29.07
C LYS A 114 -0.24 -40.33 -30.13
N PRO A 115 0.26 -40.19 -31.38
CA PRO A 115 -0.48 -39.53 -32.44
C PRO A 115 -1.83 -40.21 -32.64
N ALA A 116 -2.91 -39.44 -32.49
CA ALA A 116 -4.24 -39.89 -32.86
C ALA A 116 -4.36 -40.02 -34.39
N ASP A 117 -5.03 -41.07 -34.83
CA ASP A 117 -5.37 -41.36 -36.23
C ASP A 117 -5.95 -40.14 -36.96
N PRO A 118 -5.60 -39.90 -38.23
CA PRO A 118 -6.16 -38.81 -39.01
C PRO A 118 -7.66 -39.05 -39.23
N THR A 119 -8.47 -38.23 -38.57
CA THR A 119 -9.92 -38.18 -38.79
C THR A 119 -10.18 -37.44 -40.12
N PRO A 120 -10.83 -38.05 -41.13
CA PRO A 120 -11.16 -37.40 -42.39
C PRO A 120 -12.47 -36.60 -42.25
N ARG A 121 -12.52 -35.67 -41.29
CA ARG A 121 -13.64 -34.74 -41.15
C ARG A 121 -13.14 -33.32 -41.39
N PRO A 122 -13.73 -32.56 -42.33
CA PRO A 122 -13.35 -31.17 -42.55
C PRO A 122 -13.55 -30.40 -41.25
N THR A 123 -12.45 -29.93 -40.66
CA THR A 123 -12.48 -29.01 -39.53
C THR A 123 -13.11 -27.71 -40.03
N PRO A 124 -14.24 -27.24 -39.46
CA PRO A 124 -14.68 -25.89 -39.75
C PRO A 124 -13.55 -24.94 -39.36
N LEU A 125 -13.26 -24.01 -40.27
CA LEU A 125 -12.32 -22.90 -40.18
C LEU A 125 -12.01 -22.50 -38.72
N PRO A 126 -10.73 -22.22 -38.37
CA PRO A 126 -10.39 -21.72 -37.04
C PRO A 126 -11.33 -20.58 -36.67
N THR A 127 -12.13 -20.80 -35.64
CA THR A 127 -12.95 -19.75 -35.05
C THR A 127 -11.98 -18.66 -34.67
N ALA A 128 -12.14 -17.48 -35.27
CA ALA A 128 -11.47 -16.28 -34.87
C ALA A 128 -11.78 -16.04 -33.40
N SER A 129 -10.94 -16.57 -32.51
CA SER A 129 -10.88 -16.11 -31.13
C SER A 129 -10.64 -14.60 -31.24
N PRO A 130 -11.57 -13.76 -30.76
CA PRO A 130 -11.36 -12.33 -30.80
C PRO A 130 -10.06 -12.05 -30.05
N THR A 131 -9.08 -11.50 -30.77
CA THR A 131 -7.86 -11.03 -30.14
C THR A 131 -8.30 -9.90 -29.22
N PHE A 132 -8.00 -10.00 -27.93
CA PHE A 132 -8.29 -9.03 -26.85
C PHE A 132 -7.65 -7.64 -27.05
N SER A 133 -7.29 -7.30 -28.29
CA SER A 133 -6.98 -5.93 -28.63
C SER A 133 -8.28 -5.15 -28.63
N PRO A 134 -8.33 -3.95 -28.02
CA PRO A 134 -9.48 -3.06 -28.15
C PRO A 134 -9.76 -2.92 -29.63
N THR A 135 -11.05 -3.03 -30.01
CA THR A 135 -11.47 -2.69 -31.36
C THR A 135 -10.86 -1.33 -31.66
N VAL A 136 -10.15 -1.18 -32.78
CA VAL A 136 -9.39 0.05 -33.13
C VAL A 136 -10.23 1.34 -32.94
N ALA A 137 -11.56 1.23 -33.01
CA ALA A 137 -12.52 2.30 -32.75
C ALA A 137 -12.67 2.75 -31.27
N LEU A 138 -12.39 1.89 -30.28
CA LEU A 138 -12.61 2.18 -28.86
C LEU A 138 -11.45 2.95 -28.23
N PHE A 139 -10.21 2.64 -28.62
CA PHE A 139 -9.01 3.26 -28.04
C PHE A 139 -9.01 4.80 -28.12
N PRO A 140 -9.41 5.44 -29.24
CA PRO A 140 -9.54 6.90 -29.29
C PRO A 140 -10.52 7.46 -28.27
N ARG A 141 -11.66 6.78 -28.01
CA ARG A 141 -12.65 7.19 -27.00
C ARG A 141 -12.07 7.09 -25.59
N ILE A 142 -11.34 6.01 -25.29
CA ILE A 142 -10.66 5.83 -24.00
C ILE A 142 -9.67 7.00 -23.76
N VAL A 143 -8.79 7.27 -24.74
CA VAL A 143 -7.81 8.35 -24.62
C VAL A 143 -8.49 9.71 -24.48
N GLN A 144 -9.58 9.95 -25.24
CA GLN A 144 -10.35 11.20 -25.14
C GLN A 144 -10.96 11.39 -23.75
N THR A 145 -11.54 10.36 -23.14
CA THR A 145 -12.11 10.42 -21.79
C THR A 145 -11.05 10.66 -20.72
N LEU A 146 -9.87 10.04 -20.85
CA LEU A 146 -8.84 10.08 -19.81
C LEU A 146 -7.87 11.25 -19.94
N SER A 147 -7.71 11.83 -21.14
CA SER A 147 -6.78 12.92 -21.43
C SER A 147 -6.93 14.14 -20.50
N PRO A 148 -8.15 14.61 -20.16
CA PRO A 148 -8.31 15.72 -19.21
C PRO A 148 -7.76 15.46 -17.80
N ILE A 149 -7.58 14.19 -17.42
CA ILE A 149 -7.21 13.79 -16.06
C ILE A 149 -5.69 13.58 -15.95
N SER A 150 -5.11 12.88 -16.93
CA SER A 150 -3.70 12.47 -16.90
C SER A 150 -2.82 13.19 -17.93
N GLY A 151 -3.41 13.93 -18.86
CA GLY A 151 -2.71 14.70 -19.88
C GLY A 151 -1.70 13.87 -20.67
N GLN A 152 -0.50 14.44 -20.85
CA GLN A 152 0.59 13.80 -21.61
C GLN A 152 1.11 12.49 -20.97
N PHE A 153 0.91 12.29 -19.66
CA PHE A 153 1.40 11.08 -18.99
C PHE A 153 0.71 9.81 -19.50
N LEU A 154 -0.50 9.89 -20.07
CA LEU A 154 -1.16 8.75 -20.69
C LEU A 154 -0.35 8.10 -21.81
N LEU A 155 0.32 8.92 -22.63
CA LEU A 155 1.05 8.45 -23.81
C LEU A 155 2.55 8.30 -23.53
N GLN A 156 3.02 8.79 -22.38
CA GLN A 156 4.41 8.64 -21.97
C GLN A 156 4.65 7.24 -21.41
N VAL A 157 5.39 6.41 -22.16
CA VAL A 157 5.70 5.03 -21.79
C VAL A 157 6.35 4.94 -20.41
N GLY A 158 5.88 3.98 -19.61
CA GLY A 158 6.46 3.66 -18.30
C GLY A 158 5.88 4.46 -17.13
N THR A 159 5.11 5.53 -17.41
CA THR A 159 4.37 6.21 -16.33
C THR A 159 3.26 5.31 -15.77
N PRO A 160 2.82 5.52 -14.52
CA PRO A 160 1.65 4.83 -13.97
C PRO A 160 0.38 5.02 -14.80
N ALA A 161 0.16 6.23 -15.32
CA ALA A 161 -0.99 6.56 -16.18
C ALA A 161 -0.97 5.79 -17.50
N ASN A 162 0.21 5.68 -18.13
CA ASN A 162 0.36 4.90 -19.34
C ASN A 162 0.15 3.39 -19.10
N ARG A 163 0.66 2.84 -18.00
CA ARG A 163 0.41 1.43 -17.64
C ARG A 163 -1.06 1.16 -17.31
N ALA A 164 -1.73 2.09 -16.63
CA ALA A 164 -3.16 2.01 -16.38
C ALA A 164 -3.98 2.11 -17.68
N LEU A 165 -3.58 2.97 -18.62
CA LEU A 165 -4.20 3.07 -19.95
C LEU A 165 -4.06 1.76 -20.74
N ASP A 166 -2.86 1.19 -20.78
CA ASP A 166 -2.63 -0.11 -21.41
C ASP A 166 -3.50 -1.20 -20.78
N TRP A 167 -3.52 -1.26 -19.45
CA TRP A 167 -4.35 -2.24 -18.74
C TRP A 167 -5.84 -2.06 -19.04
N ILE A 168 -6.39 -0.84 -18.90
CA ILE A 168 -7.83 -0.63 -19.10
C ILE A 168 -8.26 -0.83 -20.55
N ALA A 169 -7.38 -0.58 -21.51
CA ALA A 169 -7.66 -0.76 -22.93
C ALA A 169 -7.55 -2.22 -23.39
N ASN A 170 -6.60 -2.99 -22.83
CA ASN A 170 -6.21 -4.29 -23.37
C ASN A 170 -6.47 -5.48 -22.42
N ARG A 171 -6.55 -5.26 -21.11
CA ARG A 171 -6.52 -6.31 -20.08
C ARG A 171 -7.66 -6.26 -19.07
N ASP A 172 -8.34 -5.12 -18.92
CA ASP A 172 -9.46 -5.00 -17.99
C ASP A 172 -10.59 -5.97 -18.38
N GLY A 173 -10.83 -6.97 -17.54
CA GLY A 173 -11.86 -7.98 -17.79
C GLY A 173 -13.28 -7.46 -17.64
N LEU A 174 -13.49 -6.30 -16.99
CA LEU A 174 -14.82 -5.70 -16.86
C LEU A 174 -15.21 -4.86 -18.08
N GLN A 175 -14.23 -4.33 -18.84
CA GLN A 175 -14.40 -3.55 -20.07
C GLN A 175 -15.53 -2.51 -20.01
N ARG A 176 -15.53 -1.65 -18.97
CA ARG A 176 -16.53 -0.58 -18.85
C ARG A 176 -16.46 0.35 -20.07
N ASP A 177 -17.61 0.77 -20.59
CA ASP A 177 -17.65 1.76 -21.67
C ASP A 177 -17.07 3.10 -21.17
N PRO A 178 -16.31 3.84 -21.98
CA PRO A 178 -15.76 5.15 -21.60
C PRO A 178 -16.81 6.22 -21.22
N SER A 179 -18.09 6.00 -21.51
CA SER A 179 -19.21 6.85 -21.06
C SER A 179 -19.76 6.48 -19.68
N ASP A 180 -19.38 5.33 -19.12
CA ASP A 180 -19.76 4.94 -17.76
C ASP A 180 -19.09 5.90 -16.75
N PRO A 181 -19.84 6.52 -15.82
CA PRO A 181 -19.27 7.42 -14.82
C PRO A 181 -18.20 6.76 -13.95
N ARG A 182 -18.22 5.43 -13.82
CA ARG A 182 -17.27 4.64 -13.02
C ARG A 182 -16.03 4.22 -13.80
N PHE A 183 -16.01 4.42 -15.12
CA PHE A 183 -14.84 4.16 -15.96
C PHE A 183 -13.61 4.93 -15.48
N VAL A 184 -13.80 6.23 -15.22
CA VAL A 184 -12.73 7.11 -14.72
C VAL A 184 -12.21 6.66 -13.35
N GLN A 185 -13.11 6.30 -12.44
CA GLN A 185 -12.74 5.81 -11.11
C GLN A 185 -11.88 4.55 -11.19
N ARG A 186 -12.29 3.58 -12.01
CA ARG A 186 -11.55 2.34 -12.24
C ARG A 186 -10.16 2.62 -12.83
N PHE A 187 -10.07 3.54 -13.79
CA PHE A 187 -8.78 4.00 -14.30
C PHE A 187 -7.91 4.63 -13.21
N VAL A 188 -8.45 5.55 -12.40
CA VAL A 188 -7.70 6.21 -11.32
C VAL A 188 -7.21 5.20 -10.28
N ALA A 189 -8.01 4.19 -9.94
CA ALA A 189 -7.60 3.11 -9.05
C ALA A 189 -6.45 2.27 -9.65
N ALA A 190 -6.46 2.02 -10.96
CA ALA A 190 -5.34 1.37 -11.65
C ALA A 190 -4.08 2.25 -11.69
N VAL A 191 -4.22 3.57 -11.88
CA VAL A 191 -3.09 4.51 -11.78
C VAL A 191 -2.47 4.46 -10.39
N PHE A 192 -3.31 4.47 -9.34
CA PHE A 192 -2.87 4.36 -7.96
C PHE A 192 -2.08 3.06 -7.72
N TYR A 193 -2.59 1.92 -8.20
CA TYR A 193 -1.90 0.64 -8.14
C TYR A 193 -0.50 0.72 -8.77
N TYR A 194 -0.38 1.19 -10.02
CA TYR A 194 0.92 1.26 -10.69
C TYR A 194 1.86 2.31 -10.09
N ALA A 195 1.32 3.42 -9.55
CA ALA A 195 2.10 4.51 -8.95
C ALA A 195 2.74 4.11 -7.63
N THR A 196 2.15 3.16 -6.92
CA THR A 196 2.61 2.70 -5.60
C THR A 196 3.22 1.31 -5.63
N ASN A 197 3.71 0.91 -6.81
CA ASN A 197 4.33 -0.39 -7.04
C ASN A 197 3.43 -1.57 -6.62
N GLY A 198 2.17 -1.56 -7.10
CA GLY A 198 1.14 -2.54 -6.82
C GLY A 198 1.55 -4.00 -7.03
N ASP A 199 2.40 -4.25 -8.03
CA ASP A 199 2.93 -5.59 -8.30
C ASP A 199 3.79 -6.13 -7.14
N GLY A 200 4.40 -5.22 -6.37
CA GLY A 200 5.16 -5.51 -5.15
C GLY A 200 4.31 -5.62 -3.88
N TRP A 201 3.00 -5.44 -3.95
CA TRP A 201 2.14 -5.56 -2.77
C TRP A 201 2.07 -7.00 -2.28
N ARG A 202 2.13 -7.16 -0.94
CA ARG A 202 2.07 -8.48 -0.30
C ARG A 202 0.68 -9.09 -0.39
N ASP A 203 -0.35 -8.26 -0.34
CA ASP A 203 -1.75 -8.66 -0.41
C ASP A 203 -2.45 -8.07 -1.63
N CYS A 204 -3.34 -8.88 -2.22
CA CYS A 204 -4.29 -8.49 -3.26
C CYS A 204 -3.74 -7.77 -4.50
N ARG A 205 -2.47 -8.02 -4.85
CA ARG A 205 -1.91 -7.62 -6.15
C ARG A 205 -2.60 -8.37 -7.30
N GLU A 206 -2.43 -7.87 -8.53
CA GLU A 206 -2.98 -8.49 -9.75
C GLU A 206 -2.65 -10.00 -9.80
N GLY A 207 -3.67 -10.81 -10.11
CA GLY A 207 -3.54 -12.27 -10.25
C GLY A 207 -3.41 -13.06 -8.94
N LYS A 208 -3.44 -12.42 -7.76
CA LYS A 208 -3.45 -13.16 -6.49
C LYS A 208 -4.81 -13.83 -6.29
N ALA A 209 -4.81 -15.16 -6.18
CA ALA A 209 -6.04 -15.96 -6.07
C ALA A 209 -6.82 -15.75 -4.76
N VAL A 210 -6.13 -15.41 -3.67
CA VAL A 210 -6.75 -15.25 -2.35
C VAL A 210 -6.24 -13.97 -1.70
N CYS A 211 -7.18 -13.10 -1.38
CA CYS A 211 -7.00 -11.90 -0.59
C CYS A 211 -7.09 -12.20 0.91
N ARG A 212 -6.51 -11.32 1.74
CA ARG A 212 -6.61 -11.44 3.20
C ARG A 212 -8.06 -11.34 3.67
N ASP A 213 -8.80 -10.40 3.10
CA ASP A 213 -10.25 -10.34 3.25
C ASP A 213 -10.89 -11.26 2.20
N PRO A 214 -11.58 -12.35 2.60
CA PRO A 214 -12.18 -13.32 1.68
C PRO A 214 -13.34 -12.75 0.85
N LYS A 215 -13.84 -11.56 1.20
CA LYS A 215 -14.90 -10.86 0.44
C LYS A 215 -14.35 -9.90 -0.59
N SER A 216 -13.03 -9.76 -0.67
CA SER A 216 -12.38 -8.82 -1.57
C SER A 216 -11.63 -9.53 -2.67
N ASP A 217 -11.61 -8.91 -3.84
CA ASP A 217 -10.86 -9.36 -4.98
C ASP A 217 -9.50 -8.65 -5.07
N SER A 218 -8.59 -9.24 -5.84
CA SER A 218 -7.33 -8.58 -6.18
C SER A 218 -7.58 -7.30 -6.97
N TYR A 219 -6.69 -6.32 -6.82
CA TYR A 219 -6.61 -5.19 -7.73
C TYR A 219 -6.47 -5.65 -9.17
N LEU A 220 -7.00 -4.83 -10.09
CA LEU A 220 -6.97 -5.07 -11.53
C LEU A 220 -7.71 -6.36 -11.97
N SER A 221 -8.49 -6.97 -11.09
CA SER A 221 -9.35 -8.11 -11.44
C SER A 221 -10.55 -7.66 -12.29
N ALA A 222 -11.20 -8.62 -12.94
CA ALA A 222 -12.40 -8.37 -13.75
C ALA A 222 -13.64 -7.96 -12.92
N THR A 223 -13.55 -7.93 -11.59
CA THR A 223 -14.67 -7.54 -10.73
C THR A 223 -14.74 -6.03 -10.56
N ASP A 224 -15.87 -5.58 -10.04
CA ASP A 224 -16.13 -4.18 -9.73
C ASP A 224 -15.07 -3.60 -8.79
N GLU A 225 -14.57 -2.39 -9.08
CA GLU A 225 -13.48 -1.80 -8.31
C GLU A 225 -13.84 -1.52 -6.84
N CYS A 226 -15.13 -1.52 -6.48
CA CYS A 226 -15.58 -1.48 -5.09
C CYS A 226 -15.39 -2.79 -4.33
N LEU A 227 -15.21 -3.91 -5.03
CA LEU A 227 -14.90 -5.21 -4.45
C LEU A 227 -13.39 -5.44 -4.33
N TRP A 228 -12.56 -4.56 -4.90
CA TRP A 228 -11.11 -4.65 -4.74
C TRP A 228 -10.73 -4.39 -3.29
N PHE A 229 -9.75 -5.15 -2.81
CA PHE A 229 -9.27 -5.05 -1.43
C PHE A 229 -8.89 -3.60 -1.06
N GLY A 230 -9.24 -3.19 0.16
CA GLY A 230 -8.87 -1.86 0.66
C GLY A 230 -9.65 -0.70 0.03
N ASN A 231 -10.62 -0.92 -0.86
CA ASN A 231 -11.52 0.13 -1.32
C ASN A 231 -12.78 0.20 -0.46
N ASP A 232 -13.13 1.40 0.00
CA ASP A 232 -14.47 1.67 0.53
C ASP A 232 -15.28 2.43 -0.54
N CYS A 233 -16.47 1.91 -0.80
CA CYS A 233 -17.41 2.54 -1.72
C CYS A 233 -18.68 3.03 -1.04
N LYS A 234 -19.18 4.17 -1.52
CA LYS A 234 -20.50 4.69 -1.21
C LYS A 234 -21.22 4.92 -2.53
N GLU A 235 -22.37 4.29 -2.72
CA GLU A 235 -23.19 4.42 -3.95
C GLU A 235 -22.39 4.06 -5.23
N GLY A 236 -21.50 3.06 -5.14
CA GLY A 236 -20.65 2.62 -6.25
C GLY A 236 -19.42 3.50 -6.51
N MET A 237 -19.23 4.58 -5.74
CA MET A 237 -18.08 5.47 -5.86
C MET A 237 -17.06 5.20 -4.76
N ILE A 238 -15.79 5.02 -5.14
CA ILE A 238 -14.67 4.90 -4.19
C ILE A 238 -14.53 6.25 -3.49
N PHE A 239 -14.58 6.22 -2.15
CA PHE A 239 -14.34 7.42 -1.33
C PHE A 239 -13.15 7.26 -0.38
N LYS A 240 -12.65 6.02 -0.18
CA LYS A 240 -11.39 5.75 0.55
C LYS A 240 -10.67 4.55 -0.07
N ILE A 241 -9.34 4.60 0.00
CA ILE A 241 -8.43 3.53 -0.41
C ILE A 241 -7.40 3.32 0.71
N TYR A 242 -7.24 2.09 1.18
CA TYR A 242 -6.25 1.71 2.19
C TYR A 242 -5.10 0.92 1.57
N GLN A 243 -3.86 1.26 1.96
CA GLN A 243 -2.69 0.41 1.74
C GLN A 243 -2.28 -0.19 3.10
N GLY A 244 -2.73 -1.41 3.40
CA GLY A 244 -2.33 -2.11 4.62
C GLY A 244 -3.49 -2.65 5.46
N GLU A 245 -3.25 -2.81 6.76
CA GLU A 245 -4.20 -3.38 7.72
C GLU A 245 -5.37 -2.43 7.97
N ARG A 246 -6.59 -2.95 7.76
CA ARG A 246 -7.84 -2.41 8.30
C ARG A 246 -7.97 -2.80 9.76
#